data_AF-A0A8S4NRB1-F1
#
_entry.id   AF-A0A8S4NRB1-F1
#
_cell.length_a   1.000
_cell.length_b   1.000
_cell.length_c   1.000
_cell.angle_alpha   90.00
_cell.angle_beta   90.00
_cell.angle_gamma   90.00
#
_symmetry.space_group_name_H-M   'P 1'
#
loop_
_entity.id
_entity.type
_entity.pdbx_description
1 polymer ?
#
loop_
_entity_poly.entity_id
_entity_poly.type
_entity_poly.pdbx_seq_one_letter_code
_entity_poly.pdbx_strand_id
1 'polypeptide(L)'
;MVGLSSVIVPITIYTLDYLPYSLCQLASFLLAGAFEKSIYTIALLSLDKYITITQPLFYQRSVTVRKTVIFLCILWVFSFLCWLPVFTNNIADFDTAISICFINPLADPVQVIVMVSIVFGTSSIIIGFCNIGILRISWRQKKQIQSLTLTGSKQGNTTNMKAFRTILFLVLVFYISWTPFCLEWIIRAFSGFTGTPKALLCTFLLLSMSNSFWNAVIYTATNKPFRESAFAIFCRRHGQFQFSSAVKTINLKQSEM
;
A
#
# COMPACT_ATOMS: atom_id res chain seq x y z
N MET A 1 7.36 -3.59 5.95
CA MET A 1 7.66 -2.44 5.06
C MET A 1 7.61 -1.13 5.84
N VAL A 2 6.55 -0.88 6.62
CA VAL A 2 6.43 0.26 7.56
C VAL A 2 7.66 0.45 8.45
N GLY A 3 8.20 -0.65 9.00
CA GLY A 3 9.37 -0.63 9.88
C GLY A 3 10.68 -0.23 9.20
N LEU A 4 10.80 -0.35 7.88
CA LEU A 4 12.06 -0.01 7.18
C LEU A 4 12.19 1.50 6.99
N SER A 5 11.16 2.16 6.46
CA SER A 5 11.18 3.62 6.27
C SER A 5 11.17 4.38 7.60
N SER A 6 10.48 3.88 8.63
CA SER A 6 10.50 4.47 9.97
C SER A 6 11.83 4.29 10.73
N VAL A 7 12.71 3.41 10.26
CA VAL A 7 14.05 3.17 10.84
C VAL A 7 15.12 3.89 10.02
N ILE A 8 15.04 3.83 8.69
CA ILE A 8 16.02 4.45 7.78
C ILE A 8 16.02 5.97 7.92
N VAL A 9 14.84 6.61 8.00
CA VAL A 9 14.75 8.08 8.06
C VAL A 9 15.39 8.64 9.34
N PRO A 10 15.07 8.14 10.56
CA PRO A 10 15.80 8.56 11.76
C PRO A 10 17.30 8.26 11.68
N ILE A 11 17.71 7.10 11.17
CA ILE A 11 19.13 6.77 11.03
C ILE A 11 19.83 7.82 10.15
N THR A 12 19.27 8.16 8.98
CA THR A 12 19.85 9.20 8.11
C THR A 12 19.89 10.58 8.77
N ILE A 13 18.90 10.90 9.60
CA ILE A 13 18.82 12.16 10.36
C ILE A 13 19.77 12.17 11.58
N TYR A 14 20.14 11.02 12.14
CA TYR A 14 21.09 10.97 13.25
C TYR A 14 22.55 10.96 12.78
N THR A 15 22.82 10.48 11.56
CA THR A 15 24.19 10.35 11.01
C THR A 15 24.60 11.52 10.11
N LEU A 16 23.92 12.67 10.24
CA LEU A 16 23.90 13.85 9.34
C LEU A 16 25.23 14.23 8.66
N ASP A 17 26.37 14.08 9.34
CA ASP A 17 27.68 14.55 8.85
C ASP A 17 28.71 13.45 8.56
N TYR A 18 28.38 12.17 8.83
CA TYR A 18 29.37 11.08 8.77
C TYR A 18 29.00 9.93 7.84
N LEU A 19 27.83 10.01 7.18
CA LEU A 19 27.40 8.91 6.34
C LEU A 19 28.23 8.89 5.03
N PRO A 20 29.01 7.84 4.76
CA PRO A 20 29.73 7.70 3.50
C PRO A 20 28.75 7.76 2.33
N TYR A 21 29.21 8.30 1.20
CA TYR A 21 28.41 8.42 -0.02
C TYR A 21 27.72 7.11 -0.43
N SER A 22 28.42 5.97 -0.32
CA SER A 22 27.88 4.64 -0.61
C SER A 22 26.73 4.22 0.31
N LEU A 23 26.78 4.58 1.60
CA LEU A 23 25.68 4.34 2.53
C LEU A 23 24.50 5.29 2.26
N CYS A 24 24.75 6.50 1.77
CA CYS A 24 23.71 7.42 1.31
C CYS A 24 22.96 6.86 0.09
N GLN A 25 23.69 6.34 -0.91
CA GLN A 25 23.10 5.64 -2.06
C GLN A 25 22.25 4.44 -1.62
N LEU A 26 22.78 3.61 -0.70
CA LEU A 26 22.06 2.45 -0.18
C LEU A 26 20.80 2.86 0.59
N ALA A 27 20.87 3.91 1.42
CA ALA A 27 19.72 4.43 2.16
C ALA A 27 18.62 4.92 1.21
N SER A 28 18.99 5.68 0.18
CA SER A 28 18.06 6.16 -0.85
C SER A 28 17.41 4.99 -1.61
N PHE A 29 18.20 4.00 -2.03
CA PHE A 29 17.71 2.79 -2.69
C PHE A 29 16.69 2.03 -1.84
N LEU A 30 17.01 1.79 -0.56
CA LEU A 30 16.13 1.07 0.36
C LEU A 30 14.86 1.86 0.66
N LEU A 31 14.97 3.18 0.80
CA LEU A 31 13.86 4.08 1.11
C LEU A 31 12.89 4.16 -0.08
N ALA A 32 13.40 4.40 -1.28
CA ALA A 32 12.61 4.44 -2.51
C ALA A 32 11.93 3.10 -2.81
N GLY A 33 12.65 1.99 -2.63
CA GLY A 33 12.08 0.65 -2.75
C GLY A 33 11.00 0.35 -1.70
N ALA A 34 11.13 0.86 -0.47
CA ALA A 34 10.08 0.72 0.54
C ALA A 34 8.81 1.49 0.16
N PHE A 35 8.97 2.67 -0.45
CA PHE A 35 7.86 3.49 -0.93
C PHE A 35 7.10 2.81 -2.05
N GLU A 36 7.81 2.38 -3.09
CA GLU A 36 7.24 1.65 -4.22
C GLU A 36 6.40 0.45 -3.74
N LYS A 37 6.96 -0.37 -2.85
CA LYS A 37 6.25 -1.56 -2.34
C LYS A 37 4.99 -1.18 -1.55
N SER A 38 5.04 -0.09 -0.77
CA SER A 38 3.84 0.41 -0.08
C SER A 38 2.76 0.84 -1.07
N ILE A 39 3.14 1.49 -2.17
CA ILE A 39 2.21 1.97 -3.20
C ILE A 39 1.58 0.77 -3.94
N TYR A 40 2.39 -0.17 -4.42
CA TYR A 40 1.88 -1.36 -5.11
C TYR A 40 1.03 -2.24 -4.20
N THR A 41 1.29 -2.28 -2.89
CA THR A 41 0.42 -3.00 -1.95
C THR A 41 -1.03 -2.51 -2.05
N ILE A 42 -1.27 -1.20 -2.15
CA ILE A 42 -2.63 -0.64 -2.26
C ILE A 42 -3.24 -0.95 -3.63
N ALA A 43 -2.44 -0.91 -4.70
CA ALA A 43 -2.87 -1.32 -6.03
C ALA A 43 -3.31 -2.79 -6.06
N LEU A 44 -2.54 -3.68 -5.44
CA LEU A 44 -2.86 -5.10 -5.33
C LEU A 44 -4.08 -5.38 -4.47
N LEU A 45 -4.24 -4.65 -3.36
CA LEU A 45 -5.45 -4.75 -2.55
C LEU A 45 -6.70 -4.34 -3.34
N SER A 46 -6.58 -3.31 -4.18
CA SER A 46 -7.66 -2.89 -5.08
C SER A 46 -7.96 -3.98 -6.13
N LEU A 47 -6.92 -4.58 -6.72
CA LEU A 47 -7.05 -5.64 -7.71
C LEU A 47 -7.64 -6.93 -7.11
N ASP A 48 -7.12 -7.39 -5.98
CA ASP A 48 -7.61 -8.57 -5.25
C ASP A 48 -9.11 -8.47 -5.01
N LYS A 49 -9.57 -7.28 -4.62
CA LYS A 49 -10.96 -7.03 -4.26
C LYS A 49 -11.83 -6.82 -5.49
N TYR A 50 -11.28 -6.25 -6.56
CA TYR A 50 -11.91 -6.25 -7.87
C TYR A 50 -12.18 -7.68 -8.34
N ILE A 51 -11.19 -8.57 -8.31
CA ILE A 51 -11.35 -9.97 -8.74
C ILE A 51 -12.33 -10.71 -7.82
N THR A 52 -12.24 -10.52 -6.50
CA THR A 52 -13.18 -11.12 -5.53
C THR A 52 -14.64 -10.76 -5.84
N ILE A 53 -14.90 -9.50 -6.22
CA ILE A 53 -16.26 -9.00 -6.48
C ILE A 53 -16.75 -9.36 -7.89
N THR A 54 -15.86 -9.29 -8.89
CA THR A 54 -16.23 -9.49 -10.30
C THR A 54 -16.24 -10.95 -10.72
N GLN A 55 -15.35 -11.76 -10.16
CA GLN A 55 -15.08 -13.14 -10.59
C GLN A 55 -14.90 -14.09 -9.38
N PRO A 56 -15.93 -14.29 -8.54
CA PRO A 56 -15.79 -15.04 -7.28
C PRO A 56 -15.39 -16.51 -7.47
N LEU A 57 -15.90 -17.18 -8.50
CA LEU A 57 -15.57 -18.59 -8.79
C LEU A 57 -14.11 -18.75 -9.26
N PHE A 58 -13.63 -17.83 -10.09
CA PHE A 58 -12.22 -17.80 -10.48
C PHE A 58 -11.33 -17.52 -9.27
N TYR A 59 -11.70 -16.57 -8.41
CA TYR A 59 -10.94 -16.23 -7.22
C TYR A 59 -10.74 -17.44 -6.31
N GLN A 60 -11.82 -18.18 -5.99
CA GLN A 60 -11.76 -19.38 -5.14
C GLN A 60 -10.88 -20.49 -5.70
N ARG A 61 -10.85 -20.67 -7.03
CA ARG A 61 -10.05 -21.73 -7.67
C ARG A 61 -8.59 -21.32 -7.88
N SER A 62 -8.35 -20.06 -8.19
CA SER A 62 -7.06 -19.62 -8.74
C SER A 62 -6.15 -18.94 -7.72
N VAL A 63 -6.72 -18.20 -6.75
CA VAL A 63 -5.95 -17.41 -5.77
C VAL A 63 -5.64 -18.29 -4.57
N THR A 64 -4.37 -18.60 -4.37
CA THR A 64 -3.88 -19.41 -3.25
C THR A 64 -2.72 -18.71 -2.55
N VAL A 65 -2.55 -18.98 -1.25
CA VAL A 65 -1.47 -18.40 -0.44
C VAL A 65 -0.10 -18.58 -1.11
N ARG A 66 0.18 -19.78 -1.63
CA ARG A 66 1.46 -20.07 -2.32
C ARG A 66 1.68 -19.17 -3.53
N LYS A 67 0.67 -18.97 -4.38
CA LYS A 67 0.77 -18.09 -5.55
C LYS A 67 0.90 -16.62 -5.14
N THR A 68 0.18 -16.19 -4.12
CA THR A 68 0.31 -14.83 -3.56
C THR A 68 1.72 -14.58 -3.03
N VAL A 69 2.31 -15.52 -2.31
CA VAL A 69 3.70 -15.40 -1.82
C VAL A 69 4.69 -15.34 -2.98
N ILE A 70 4.57 -16.21 -3.98
CA ILE A 70 5.43 -16.17 -5.18
C ILE A 70 5.32 -14.81 -5.88
N PHE A 71 4.09 -14.33 -6.10
CA PHE A 71 3.85 -13.04 -6.74
C PHE A 71 4.42 -11.87 -5.94
N LEU A 72 4.31 -11.90 -4.61
CA LEU A 72 4.97 -10.93 -3.75
C LEU A 72 6.48 -10.99 -3.95
N CYS A 73 7.11 -12.16 -3.90
CA CYS A 73 8.56 -12.31 -4.15
C CYS A 73 8.98 -11.76 -5.52
N ILE A 74 8.19 -11.97 -6.58
CA ILE A 74 8.45 -11.40 -7.91
C ILE A 74 8.43 -9.87 -7.86
N LEU A 75 7.45 -9.28 -7.16
CA LEU A 75 7.40 -7.82 -6.95
C LEU A 75 8.58 -7.28 -6.15
N TRP A 76 9.11 -8.06 -5.20
CA TRP A 76 10.32 -7.70 -4.48
C TRP A 76 11.53 -7.63 -5.40
N VAL A 77 11.70 -8.61 -6.28
CA VAL A 77 12.79 -8.63 -7.27
C VAL A 77 12.60 -7.51 -8.29
N PHE A 78 11.38 -7.32 -8.79
CA PHE A 78 11.04 -6.21 -9.69
C PHE A 78 11.39 -4.85 -9.07
N SER A 79 11.00 -4.63 -7.82
CA SER A 79 11.32 -3.40 -7.08
C SER A 79 12.84 -3.20 -6.95
N PHE A 80 13.58 -4.25 -6.59
CA PHE A 80 15.05 -4.19 -6.54
C PHE A 80 15.64 -3.77 -7.89
N LEU A 81 15.19 -4.38 -9.00
CA LEU A 81 15.67 -4.08 -10.34
C LEU A 81 15.29 -2.66 -10.80
N CYS A 82 14.09 -2.20 -10.44
CA CYS A 82 13.59 -0.88 -10.81
C CYS A 82 14.42 0.24 -10.16
N TRP A 83 14.85 0.06 -8.91
CA TRP A 83 15.67 1.06 -8.20
C TRP A 83 17.18 0.87 -8.37
N LEU A 84 17.65 -0.25 -8.92
CA LEU A 84 19.08 -0.49 -9.14
C LEU A 84 19.76 0.62 -9.95
N PRO A 85 19.16 1.20 -11.01
CA PRO A 85 19.72 2.32 -11.75
C PRO A 85 19.98 3.56 -10.88
N VAL A 86 19.24 3.78 -9.80
CA VAL A 86 19.50 4.90 -8.88
C VAL A 86 20.85 4.73 -8.21
N PHE A 87 21.16 3.50 -7.78
CA PHE A 87 22.42 3.14 -7.15
C PHE A 87 23.58 3.17 -8.15
N THR A 88 23.41 2.60 -9.35
CA THR A 88 24.50 2.54 -10.35
C THR A 88 24.81 3.89 -11.00
N ASN A 89 23.80 4.75 -11.18
CA ASN A 89 23.98 6.07 -11.78
C ASN A 89 24.39 7.13 -10.75
N ASN A 90 24.48 6.77 -9.46
CA ASN A 90 24.93 7.65 -8.39
C ASN A 90 24.10 8.96 -8.30
N ILE A 91 22.79 8.87 -8.47
CA ILE A 91 21.90 10.06 -8.50
C ILE A 91 21.26 10.39 -7.14
N ALA A 92 21.53 9.61 -6.09
CA ALA A 92 21.13 9.97 -4.74
C ALA A 92 22.14 10.95 -4.12
N ASP A 93 21.64 11.90 -3.34
CA ASP A 93 22.46 12.84 -2.59
C ASP A 93 21.77 13.21 -1.27
N PHE A 94 22.51 13.84 -0.38
CA PHE A 94 21.96 14.36 0.86
C PHE A 94 21.16 15.65 0.59
N ASP A 95 19.84 15.59 0.76
CA ASP A 95 18.98 16.76 0.62
C ASP A 95 18.95 17.53 1.94
N THR A 96 19.65 18.66 1.99
CA THR A 96 19.75 19.56 3.15
C THR A 96 18.43 20.22 3.56
N ALA A 97 17.41 20.23 2.69
CA ALA A 97 16.12 20.81 3.01
C ALA A 97 15.27 19.88 3.89
N ILE A 98 15.41 18.57 3.69
CA ILE A 98 14.64 17.52 4.38
C ILE A 98 15.51 16.60 5.23
N SER A 99 16.83 16.81 5.23
CA SER A 99 17.80 16.09 6.07
C SER A 99 17.79 14.57 5.87
N ILE A 100 17.63 14.13 4.62
CA ILE A 100 17.67 12.71 4.26
C ILE A 100 18.54 12.46 3.02
N CYS A 101 19.07 11.25 2.92
CA CYS A 101 19.66 10.74 1.68
C CYS A 101 18.55 10.28 0.74
N PHE A 102 18.36 11.00 -0.37
CA PHE A 102 17.32 10.67 -1.33
C PHE A 102 17.72 11.04 -2.76
N ILE A 103 16.89 10.63 -3.71
CA ILE A 103 17.11 10.87 -5.13
C ILE A 103 17.09 12.37 -5.39
N ASN A 104 18.18 12.88 -5.96
CA ASN A 104 18.31 14.27 -6.38
C ASN A 104 17.64 14.44 -7.76
N PRO A 105 16.48 15.12 -7.83
CA PRO A 105 15.76 15.29 -9.09
C PRO A 105 16.49 16.15 -10.13
N LEU A 106 17.52 16.90 -9.72
CA LEU A 106 18.33 17.73 -10.61
C LEU A 106 19.50 16.96 -11.25
N ALA A 107 19.92 15.85 -10.64
CA ALA A 107 21.05 15.05 -11.14
C ALA A 107 20.71 14.30 -12.43
N ASP A 108 19.53 13.67 -12.46
CA ASP A 108 18.95 13.06 -13.67
C ASP A 108 17.42 13.22 -13.67
N PRO A 109 16.91 14.34 -14.20
CA PRO A 109 15.47 14.59 -14.28
C PRO A 109 14.69 13.53 -15.04
N VAL A 110 15.27 12.97 -16.11
CA VAL A 110 14.60 12.00 -16.98
C VAL A 110 14.38 10.71 -16.21
N GLN A 111 15.42 10.23 -15.50
CA GLN A 111 15.32 9.05 -14.66
C GLN A 111 14.26 9.23 -13.56
N VAL A 112 14.22 10.40 -12.89
CA VAL A 112 13.21 10.67 -11.86
C VAL A 112 11.80 10.66 -12.44
N ILE A 113 11.56 11.34 -13.57
CA ILE A 113 10.24 11.39 -14.21
C ILE A 113 9.78 9.98 -14.61
N VAL A 114 10.67 9.19 -15.21
CA VAL A 114 10.38 7.80 -15.60
C VAL A 114 10.02 6.97 -14.37
N MET A 115 10.78 7.06 -13.28
CA MET A 115 10.53 6.31 -12.05
C MET A 115 9.20 6.71 -11.40
N VAL A 116 8.92 8.01 -11.26
CA VAL A 116 7.64 8.47 -10.71
C VAL A 116 6.47 8.02 -11.60
N SER A 117 6.62 8.07 -12.92
CA SER A 117 5.59 7.62 -13.87
C SER A 117 5.35 6.12 -13.79
N ILE A 118 6.42 5.32 -13.72
CA ILE A 118 6.32 3.86 -13.57
C ILE A 118 5.65 3.52 -12.24
N VAL A 119 6.09 4.08 -11.12
CA VAL A 119 5.60 3.67 -9.80
C VAL A 119 4.20 4.26 -9.51
N PHE A 120 4.07 5.57 -9.58
CA PHE A 120 2.83 6.26 -9.22
C PHE A 120 1.78 6.18 -10.33
N GLY A 121 2.20 6.30 -11.59
CA GLY A 121 1.30 6.25 -12.75
C GLY A 121 0.67 4.87 -12.94
N THR A 122 1.46 3.80 -12.97
CA THR A 122 0.90 2.44 -13.14
C THR A 122 0.00 2.05 -11.97
N SER A 123 0.38 2.39 -10.74
CA SER A 123 -0.43 2.14 -9.56
C SER A 123 -1.75 2.90 -9.61
N SER A 124 -1.72 4.17 -10.04
CA SER A 124 -2.94 4.98 -10.21
C SER A 124 -3.88 4.40 -11.28
N ILE A 125 -3.34 3.87 -12.37
CA ILE A 125 -4.12 3.20 -13.41
C ILE A 125 -4.81 1.95 -12.84
N ILE A 126 -4.06 1.09 -12.14
CA ILE A 126 -4.61 -0.14 -11.54
C ILE A 126 -5.69 0.20 -10.50
N ILE A 127 -5.40 1.12 -9.58
CA ILE A 127 -6.32 1.56 -8.52
C ILE A 127 -7.57 2.18 -9.15
N GLY A 128 -7.41 3.09 -10.09
CA GLY A 128 -8.51 3.76 -10.77
C GLY A 128 -9.40 2.77 -11.50
N PHE A 129 -8.83 1.90 -12.33
CA PHE A 129 -9.57 0.88 -13.07
C PHE A 129 -10.37 -0.04 -12.13
N CYS A 130 -9.72 -0.59 -11.10
CA CYS A 130 -10.34 -1.53 -10.17
C CYS A 130 -11.49 -0.87 -9.38
N ASN A 131 -11.22 0.28 -8.76
CA ASN A 131 -12.20 0.92 -7.88
C ASN A 131 -13.38 1.53 -8.67
N ILE A 132 -13.14 2.13 -9.83
CA ILE A 132 -14.22 2.61 -10.72
C ILE A 132 -15.08 1.44 -11.20
N GLY A 133 -14.47 0.31 -11.57
CA GLY A 133 -15.18 -0.90 -11.97
C GLY A 133 -16.12 -1.43 -10.87
N ILE A 134 -15.62 -1.54 -9.64
CA ILE A 134 -16.43 -1.97 -8.49
C ILE A 134 -17.57 -1.00 -8.21
N LEU A 135 -17.30 0.31 -8.25
CA LEU A 135 -18.34 1.32 -8.08
C LEU A 135 -19.43 1.15 -9.13
N ARG A 136 -19.07 1.08 -10.42
CA ARG A 136 -20.04 0.89 -11.52
C ARG A 136 -20.95 -0.33 -11.30
N ILE A 137 -20.39 -1.45 -10.87
CA ILE A 137 -21.15 -2.67 -10.56
C ILE A 137 -22.11 -2.42 -9.38
N SER A 138 -21.62 -1.77 -8.33
CA SER A 138 -22.40 -1.44 -7.14
C SER A 138 -23.57 -0.49 -7.46
N TRP A 139 -23.35 0.50 -8.31
CA TRP A 139 -24.38 1.41 -8.80
C TRP A 139 -25.46 0.67 -9.60
N ARG A 140 -25.06 -0.24 -10.49
CA ARG A 140 -26.00 -1.09 -11.26
C ARG A 140 -26.85 -1.98 -10.34
N GLN A 141 -26.22 -2.60 -9.34
CA GLN A 141 -26.92 -3.44 -8.37
C GLN A 141 -27.92 -2.64 -7.52
N LYS A 142 -27.56 -1.43 -7.06
CA LYS A 142 -28.51 -0.55 -6.35
C LYS A 142 -29.71 -0.18 -7.21
N LYS A 143 -29.50 0.13 -8.50
CA LYS A 143 -30.59 0.46 -9.44
C LYS A 143 -31.53 -0.73 -9.68
N GLN A 144 -31.00 -1.95 -9.79
CA GLN A 144 -31.79 -3.18 -9.98
C GLN A 144 -32.52 -3.63 -8.70
N ILE A 145 -31.93 -3.40 -7.52
CA ILE A 145 -32.55 -3.76 -6.23
C ILE A 145 -33.73 -2.82 -5.92
N GLN A 146 -33.68 -1.56 -6.34
CA GLN A 146 -34.79 -0.62 -6.18
C GLN A 146 -36.07 -1.09 -6.91
N SER A 147 -35.95 -1.93 -7.95
CA SER A 147 -37.08 -2.57 -8.65
C SER A 147 -37.46 -3.97 -8.12
N LEU A 148 -36.68 -4.57 -7.21
CA LEU A 148 -36.82 -5.98 -6.78
C LEU A 148 -37.08 -6.16 -5.27
N THR A 149 -37.49 -5.10 -4.57
CA THR A 149 -37.80 -5.09 -3.12
C THR A 149 -38.97 -6.03 -2.70
N LEU A 150 -39.49 -6.88 -3.59
CA LEU A 150 -40.54 -7.87 -3.33
C LEU A 150 -40.03 -9.29 -3.03
N THR A 151 -38.76 -9.61 -3.31
CA THR A 151 -38.21 -10.97 -3.07
C THR A 151 -36.95 -10.90 -2.20
N GLY A 152 -37.12 -11.16 -0.90
CA GLY A 152 -36.13 -10.94 0.15
C GLY A 152 -34.87 -11.81 0.11
N SER A 153 -33.95 -11.54 -0.83
CA SER A 153 -32.58 -12.08 -0.81
C SER A 153 -31.56 -10.98 -0.52
N LYS A 154 -31.13 -10.86 0.75
CA LYS A 154 -30.06 -9.96 1.22
C LYS A 154 -28.77 -10.71 1.58
N GLN A 155 -28.43 -11.83 0.95
CA GLN A 155 -27.31 -12.65 1.44
C GLN A 155 -26.29 -12.94 0.33
N GLY A 156 -25.16 -12.21 0.35
CA GLY A 156 -24.01 -12.49 -0.51
C GLY A 156 -23.05 -11.30 -0.72
N ASN A 157 -23.57 -10.12 -1.05
CA ASN A 157 -22.72 -8.97 -1.45
C ASN A 157 -22.36 -7.98 -0.33
N THR A 158 -23.02 -8.02 0.83
CA THR A 158 -22.85 -6.98 1.87
C THR A 158 -21.47 -7.02 2.54
N THR A 159 -20.90 -8.21 2.76
CA THR A 159 -19.57 -8.37 3.38
C THR A 159 -18.45 -7.91 2.45
N ASN A 160 -18.50 -8.30 1.17
CA ASN A 160 -17.52 -7.86 0.17
C ASN A 160 -17.58 -6.34 -0.05
N MET A 161 -18.79 -5.75 0.00
CA MET A 161 -18.96 -4.29 -0.10
C MET A 161 -18.43 -3.53 1.13
N LYS A 162 -18.55 -4.11 2.33
CA LYS A 162 -17.91 -3.57 3.56
C LYS A 162 -16.37 -3.62 3.45
N ALA A 163 -15.82 -4.72 2.93
CA ALA A 163 -14.38 -4.84 2.69
C ALA A 163 -13.90 -3.82 1.63
N PHE A 164 -14.66 -3.63 0.55
CA PHE A 164 -14.38 -2.60 -0.46
C PHE A 164 -14.35 -1.18 0.12
N ARG A 165 -15.24 -0.85 1.06
CA ARG A 165 -15.23 0.45 1.76
C ARG A 165 -13.88 0.71 2.45
N THR A 166 -13.23 -0.32 2.98
CA THR A 166 -11.89 -0.19 3.58
C THR A 166 -10.88 0.28 2.54
N ILE A 167 -10.89 -0.32 1.35
CA ILE A 167 -9.98 0.03 0.25
C ILE A 167 -10.19 1.46 -0.19
N LEU A 168 -11.44 1.93 -0.27
CA LEU A 168 -11.72 3.33 -0.62
C LEU A 168 -11.02 4.30 0.34
N PHE A 169 -11.03 4.02 1.65
CA PHE A 169 -10.28 4.83 2.61
C PHE A 169 -8.76 4.74 2.41
N LEU A 170 -8.23 3.54 2.14
CA LEU A 170 -6.80 3.37 1.83
C LEU A 170 -6.38 4.16 0.58
N VAL A 171 -7.22 4.15 -0.46
CA VAL A 171 -7.00 4.87 -1.73
C VAL A 171 -7.04 6.38 -1.53
N LEU A 172 -7.99 6.87 -0.73
CA LEU A 172 -8.06 8.30 -0.38
C LEU A 172 -6.80 8.76 0.34
N VAL A 173 -6.38 8.01 1.38
CA VAL A 173 -5.15 8.32 2.10
C VAL A 173 -3.94 8.27 1.18
N PHE A 174 -3.84 7.25 0.32
CA PHE A 174 -2.76 7.12 -0.66
C PHE A 174 -2.61 8.38 -1.52
N TYR A 175 -3.69 8.87 -2.14
CA TYR A 175 -3.61 10.04 -3.00
C TYR A 175 -3.29 11.30 -2.20
N ILE A 176 -3.89 11.48 -1.02
CA ILE A 176 -3.61 12.65 -0.16
C ILE A 176 -2.13 12.65 0.29
N SER A 177 -1.59 11.48 0.60
CA SER A 177 -0.24 11.37 1.16
C SER A 177 0.87 11.43 0.13
N TRP A 178 0.67 10.82 -1.04
CA TRP A 178 1.72 10.66 -2.04
C TRP A 178 1.74 11.76 -3.09
N THR A 179 0.58 12.29 -3.47
CA THR A 179 0.50 13.27 -4.56
C THR A 179 1.35 14.51 -4.31
N PRO A 180 1.36 15.15 -3.12
CA PRO A 180 2.18 16.33 -2.88
C PRO A 180 3.68 16.07 -3.05
N PHE A 181 4.15 14.93 -2.55
CA PHE A 181 5.55 14.52 -2.65
C PHE A 181 5.94 14.20 -4.10
N CYS A 182 5.13 13.39 -4.81
CA CYS A 182 5.39 13.06 -6.21
C CYS A 182 5.35 14.30 -7.11
N LEU A 183 4.41 15.22 -6.86
CA LEU A 183 4.28 16.47 -7.62
C LEU A 183 5.50 17.37 -7.41
N GLU A 184 5.96 17.56 -6.17
CA GLU A 184 7.18 18.32 -5.87
C GLU A 184 8.41 17.74 -6.59
N TRP A 185 8.59 16.40 -6.57
CA TRP A 185 9.71 15.75 -7.26
C TRP A 185 9.64 15.93 -8.77
N ILE A 186 8.45 15.86 -9.37
CA ILE A 186 8.24 16.13 -10.80
C ILE A 186 8.54 17.60 -11.12
N ILE A 187 8.03 18.54 -10.34
CA ILE A 187 8.26 19.98 -10.55
C ILE A 187 9.75 20.28 -10.50
N ARG A 188 10.46 19.78 -9.47
CA ARG A 188 11.92 19.93 -9.34
C ARG A 188 12.66 19.35 -10.55
N ALA A 189 12.30 18.15 -10.99
CA ALA A 189 12.93 17.51 -12.15
C ALA A 189 12.67 18.30 -13.44
N PHE A 190 11.42 18.71 -13.69
CA PHE A 190 11.02 19.31 -14.96
C PHE A 190 11.44 20.77 -15.11
N SER A 191 11.37 21.54 -14.01
CA SER A 191 11.58 23.00 -14.03
C SER A 191 12.88 23.45 -13.36
N GLY A 192 13.54 22.58 -12.61
CA GLY A 192 14.67 22.98 -11.74
C GLY A 192 14.27 23.84 -10.54
N PHE A 193 12.98 24.04 -10.28
CA PHE A 193 12.50 24.90 -9.20
C PHE A 193 12.84 24.34 -7.82
N THR A 194 13.59 25.11 -7.02
CA THR A 194 14.03 24.73 -5.66
C THR A 194 13.52 25.69 -4.58
N GLY A 195 12.60 26.60 -4.92
CA GLY A 195 12.08 27.64 -4.01
C GLY A 195 11.08 27.18 -2.96
N THR A 196 10.75 25.89 -2.90
CA THR A 196 9.80 25.32 -1.92
C THR A 196 10.37 25.43 -0.50
N PRO A 197 9.65 26.03 0.47
CA PRO A 197 10.13 26.15 1.84
C PRO A 197 10.45 24.79 2.48
N LYS A 198 11.54 24.71 3.25
CA LYS A 198 11.99 23.47 3.92
C LYS A 198 10.89 22.80 4.74
N ALA A 199 10.14 23.58 5.53
CA ALA A 199 9.03 23.07 6.33
C ALA A 199 7.94 22.39 5.50
N LEU A 200 7.67 22.91 4.30
CA LEU A 200 6.67 22.34 3.39
C LEU A 200 7.17 21.02 2.78
N LEU A 201 8.45 20.96 2.38
CA LEU A 201 9.09 19.72 1.89
C LEU A 201 9.09 18.62 2.96
N CYS A 202 9.48 18.97 4.20
CA CYS A 202 9.41 18.05 5.33
C CYS A 202 7.98 17.56 5.55
N THR A 203 6.98 18.44 5.40
CA THR A 203 5.57 18.06 5.54
C THR A 203 5.17 17.07 4.45
N PHE A 204 5.52 17.29 3.18
CA PHE A 204 5.21 16.37 2.09
C PHE A 204 5.87 15.00 2.29
N LEU A 205 7.12 14.97 2.74
CA LEU A 205 7.83 13.74 3.08
C LEU A 205 7.16 13.00 4.25
N LEU A 206 6.88 13.69 5.36
CA LEU A 206 6.26 13.09 6.53
C LEU A 206 4.85 12.58 6.22
N LEU A 207 4.11 13.32 5.38
CA LEU A 207 2.79 12.91 4.95
C LEU A 207 2.86 11.63 4.13
N SER A 208 3.79 11.50 3.17
CA SER A 208 3.97 10.26 2.40
C SER A 208 4.42 9.09 3.27
N MET A 209 5.25 9.33 4.31
CA MET A 209 5.64 8.31 5.28
C MET A 209 4.43 7.81 6.09
N SER A 210 3.54 8.73 6.48
CA SER A 210 2.38 8.40 7.32
C SER A 210 1.38 7.44 6.65
N ASN A 211 1.41 7.29 5.32
CA ASN A 211 0.55 6.37 4.57
C ASN A 211 0.53 4.96 5.17
N SER A 212 1.72 4.46 5.54
CA SER A 212 1.88 3.15 6.16
C SER A 212 1.20 3.02 7.52
N PHE A 213 1.25 4.08 8.33
CA PHE A 213 0.56 4.14 9.63
C PHE A 213 -0.96 4.10 9.45
N TRP A 214 -1.48 4.91 8.54
CA TRP A 214 -2.90 4.97 8.25
C TRP A 214 -3.46 3.65 7.72
N ASN A 215 -2.68 2.87 6.98
CA ASN A 215 -3.09 1.52 6.57
C ASN A 215 -3.47 0.66 7.79
N ALA A 216 -2.63 0.64 8.83
CA ALA A 216 -2.90 -0.13 10.05
C ALA A 216 -4.12 0.42 10.82
N VAL A 217 -4.24 1.74 10.96
CA VAL A 217 -5.39 2.39 11.61
C VAL A 217 -6.69 2.08 10.87
N ILE A 218 -6.69 2.16 9.54
CA ILE A 218 -7.86 1.88 8.72
C ILE A 218 -8.25 0.40 8.87
N TYR A 219 -7.29 -0.53 8.75
CA TYR A 219 -7.59 -1.96 8.91
C TYR A 219 -8.13 -2.29 10.31
N THR A 220 -7.55 -1.74 11.37
CA THR A 220 -8.08 -1.94 12.73
C THR A 220 -9.48 -1.34 12.91
N ALA A 221 -9.77 -0.19 12.30
CA ALA A 221 -11.08 0.45 12.42
C ALA A 221 -12.18 -0.27 11.62
N THR A 222 -11.88 -0.69 10.38
CA THR A 222 -12.92 -1.13 9.43
C THR A 222 -12.98 -2.65 9.22
N ASN A 223 -11.91 -3.40 9.51
CA ASN A 223 -11.84 -4.84 9.30
C ASN A 223 -11.99 -5.59 10.64
N LYS A 224 -13.21 -6.04 10.93
CA LYS A 224 -13.56 -6.70 12.21
C LYS A 224 -12.69 -7.94 12.51
N PRO A 225 -12.49 -8.91 11.59
CA PRO A 225 -11.57 -10.03 11.82
C PRO A 225 -10.12 -9.61 12.12
N PHE A 226 -9.62 -8.59 11.42
CA PHE A 226 -8.28 -8.05 11.67
C PHE A 226 -8.19 -7.42 13.06
N ARG A 227 -9.19 -6.61 13.43
CA ARG A 227 -9.28 -5.98 14.75
C ARG A 227 -9.30 -7.01 15.88
N GLU A 228 -10.13 -8.05 15.76
CA GLU A 228 -10.21 -9.12 16.76
C GLU A 228 -8.88 -9.86 16.92
N SER A 229 -8.20 -10.14 15.81
CA SER A 229 -6.88 -10.78 15.83
C SER A 229 -5.80 -9.88 16.46
N ALA A 230 -5.81 -8.58 16.12
CA ALA A 230 -4.89 -7.60 16.72
C ALA A 230 -5.12 -7.48 18.23
N PHE A 231 -6.37 -7.34 18.68
CA PHE A 231 -6.69 -7.31 20.11
C PHE A 231 -6.36 -8.61 20.82
N ALA A 232 -6.50 -9.78 20.18
CA ALA A 232 -6.12 -11.05 20.79
C ALA A 232 -4.59 -11.15 21.06
N ILE A 233 -3.76 -10.52 20.24
CA ILE A 233 -2.31 -10.44 20.44
C ILE A 233 -1.98 -9.54 21.64
N PHE A 234 -2.64 -8.39 21.76
CA PHE A 234 -2.42 -7.44 22.87
C PHE A 234 -3.07 -7.90 24.18
N CYS A 235 -4.22 -8.56 24.11
CA CYS A 235 -4.99 -9.07 25.25
C CYS A 235 -4.70 -10.56 25.52
N ARG A 236 -3.43 -10.97 25.54
CA ARG A 236 -2.97 -12.35 25.86
C ARG A 236 -3.34 -12.81 27.29
N ARG A 237 -4.64 -12.88 27.60
CA ARG A 237 -5.19 -13.53 28.78
C ARG A 237 -6.61 -14.09 28.65
N HIS A 238 -7.22 -14.17 27.45
CA HIS A 238 -8.59 -14.75 27.34
C HIS A 238 -8.88 -15.67 26.13
N GLY A 239 -7.89 -16.04 25.33
CA GLY A 239 -8.10 -16.68 24.02
C GLY A 239 -7.95 -18.21 23.95
N GLN A 240 -7.54 -18.91 25.02
CA GLN A 240 -7.47 -20.38 24.98
C GLN A 240 -8.86 -21.05 24.93
N PHE A 241 -9.94 -20.33 25.25
CA PHE A 241 -11.30 -20.90 25.26
C PHE A 241 -11.98 -20.98 23.89
N GLN A 242 -11.67 -20.10 22.92
CA GLN A 242 -12.38 -20.09 21.63
C GLN A 242 -11.80 -21.05 20.59
N PHE A 243 -10.48 -21.31 20.61
CA PHE A 243 -9.86 -22.24 19.66
C PHE A 243 -10.26 -23.70 19.95
N SER A 244 -10.44 -24.06 21.22
CA SER A 244 -10.86 -25.41 21.62
C SER A 244 -12.30 -25.73 21.19
N SER A 245 -13.23 -24.77 21.30
CA SER A 245 -14.62 -24.99 20.86
C SER A 245 -14.75 -25.09 19.34
N ALA A 246 -14.02 -24.29 18.56
CA ALA A 246 -14.07 -24.34 17.09
C ALA A 246 -13.50 -25.66 16.53
N VAL A 247 -12.43 -26.20 17.14
CA VAL A 247 -11.86 -27.50 16.76
C VAL A 247 -12.80 -28.66 17.13
N LYS A 248 -13.49 -28.58 18.28
CA LYS A 248 -14.51 -29.59 18.66
C LYS A 248 -15.70 -29.64 17.68
N THR A 249 -16.17 -28.49 17.18
CA THR A 249 -17.29 -28.45 16.22
C THR A 249 -16.91 -28.99 14.84
N ILE A 250 -15.63 -28.87 14.43
CA ILE A 250 -15.14 -29.41 13.16
C ILE A 250 -15.01 -30.94 13.24
N ASN A 251 -14.49 -31.48 14.35
CA ASN A 251 -14.35 -32.93 14.52
C ASN A 251 -15.70 -33.66 14.63
N LEU A 252 -16.74 -33.02 15.19
CA LEU A 252 -18.08 -33.61 15.27
C LEU A 252 -18.76 -33.73 13.89
N LYS A 253 -18.47 -32.81 12.95
CA LYS A 253 -19.00 -32.89 11.57
C LYS A 253 -18.29 -33.93 10.70
N GLN A 254 -17.13 -34.41 11.10
CA GLN A 254 -16.37 -35.45 10.39
C GLN A 254 -16.72 -36.87 10.86
N SER A 255 -17.41 -37.04 11.99
CA SER A 255 -17.86 -38.35 12.48
C SER A 255 -19.29 -38.72 12.04
N GLU A 256 -20.00 -37.81 11.38
CA GLU A 256 -21.38 -38.01 10.87
C GLU A 256 -21.45 -38.18 9.34
N MET A 257 -20.29 -38.27 8.66
CA MET A 257 -20.16 -38.66 7.25
C MET A 257 -19.34 -39.95 7.16
#